data_AF-A0A949JQL9-F1
#
_entry.id   AF-A0A949JQL9-F1
#
_cell.length_a   1.000
_cell.length_b   1.000
_cell.length_c   1.000
_cell.angle_alpha   90.00
_cell.angle_beta   90.00
_cell.angle_gamma   90.00
#
_symmetry.space_group_name_H-M   'P 1'
#
loop_
_entity.id
_entity.type
_entity.pdbx_description
1 polymer ?
#
loop_
_entity_poly.entity_id
_entity_poly.type
_entity_poly.pdbx_seq_one_letter_code
_entity_poly.pdbx_strand_id
1 'polypeptide(L)'
;EADGVPSWTIHTGFSFSTNYGTNLRRTMSSKIDINGTLNLTKNWKLRYTAYYDPEARKFTNQVYTIHRDLHCWEAEFIHSRFASDWGFYFRIRIKDLPDIFHEVGRRGLSGMRGF
;
A
#
# COMPACT_ATOMS: atom_id res chain seq x y z
N GLU A 1 5.02 16.84 -20.82
CA GLU A 1 4.86 16.41 -19.41
C GLU A 1 6.02 16.88 -18.56
N ALA A 2 5.78 17.63 -17.47
CA ALA A 2 6.78 17.82 -16.44
C ALA A 2 6.75 16.58 -15.53
N ASP A 3 7.79 15.74 -15.61
CA ASP A 3 7.98 14.62 -14.70
C ASP A 3 8.05 15.18 -13.27
N GLY A 4 7.07 14.81 -12.44
CA GLY A 4 6.97 15.32 -11.07
C GLY A 4 8.28 15.06 -10.29
N VAL A 5 8.77 16.07 -9.58
CA VAL A 5 10.05 16.02 -8.87
C VAL A 5 10.06 14.83 -7.89
N PRO A 6 11.06 13.94 -7.95
CA PRO A 6 11.14 12.81 -7.06
C PRO A 6 11.26 13.28 -5.61
N SER A 7 10.55 12.62 -4.71
CA SER A 7 10.53 12.95 -3.27
C SER A 7 10.62 11.69 -2.43
N TRP A 8 11.25 11.79 -1.27
CA TRP A 8 11.42 10.67 -0.36
C TRP A 8 11.22 11.09 1.09
N THR A 9 10.73 10.16 1.90
CA THR A 9 10.60 10.30 3.35
C THR A 9 11.01 8.99 4.01
N ILE A 10 11.74 9.08 5.11
CA ILE A 10 12.17 7.92 5.91
C ILE A 10 11.87 8.25 7.36
N HIS A 11 11.20 7.33 8.02
CA HIS A 11 10.97 7.35 9.46
C HIS A 11 11.59 6.11 10.06
N THR A 12 12.31 6.29 11.15
CA THR A 12 12.91 5.19 11.91
C THR A 12 12.60 5.39 13.38
N GLY A 13 12.08 4.35 14.01
CA GLY A 13 11.82 4.32 15.44
C GLY A 13 12.59 3.19 16.11
N PHE A 14 12.91 3.40 17.38
CA PHE A 14 13.49 2.39 18.25
C PHE A 14 12.66 2.31 19.52
N SER A 15 12.32 1.09 19.91
CA SER A 15 11.57 0.81 21.13
C SER A 15 12.26 -0.30 21.92
N PHE A 16 12.28 -0.13 23.23
CA PHE A 16 12.86 -1.07 24.17
C PHE A 16 11.93 -1.24 25.36
N SER A 17 11.71 -2.47 25.78
CA SER A 17 10.90 -2.81 26.95
C SER A 17 11.60 -3.84 27.81
N THR A 18 11.44 -3.70 29.13
CA THR A 18 11.91 -4.67 30.12
C THR A 18 10.72 -5.07 30.98
N ASN A 19 10.43 -6.37 31.03
CA ASN A 19 9.40 -6.93 31.89
C ASN A 19 10.05 -7.76 33.01
N TYR A 20 9.64 -7.51 34.25
CA TYR A 20 10.02 -8.28 35.42
C TYR A 20 8.84 -9.19 35.78
N GLY A 21 8.87 -10.43 35.29
CA GLY A 21 7.86 -11.43 35.64
C GLY A 21 7.94 -11.83 37.11
N THR A 22 6.87 -12.45 37.64
CA THR A 22 6.75 -12.91 39.04
C THR A 22 7.86 -13.87 39.51
N ASN A 23 8.58 -14.50 38.57
CA ASN A 23 9.74 -15.37 38.83
C ASN A 23 11.10 -14.65 38.76
N LEU A 24 11.15 -13.31 38.81
CA LEU A 24 12.37 -12.48 38.63
C LEU A 24 13.12 -12.71 37.30
N ARG A 25 12.49 -13.39 36.34
CA ARG A 25 13.03 -13.58 34.99
C ARG A 25 12.82 -12.30 34.19
N ARG A 26 13.92 -11.62 33.91
CA ARG A 26 13.97 -10.41 33.08
C ARG A 26 13.73 -10.79 31.62
N THR A 27 12.65 -10.29 31.03
CA THR A 27 12.43 -10.38 29.57
C THR A 27 12.71 -8.99 28.98
N MET A 28 13.78 -8.90 28.18
CA MET A 28 14.11 -7.72 27.41
C MET A 28 13.57 -7.93 26.00
N SER A 29 13.00 -6.88 25.41
CA SER A 29 12.56 -6.88 24.02
C SER A 29 12.88 -5.52 23.41
N SER A 30 13.67 -5.53 22.35
CA SER A 30 14.00 -4.36 21.53
C SER A 30 13.48 -4.53 20.11
N LYS A 31 13.04 -3.43 19.51
CA LYS A 31 12.52 -3.41 18.14
C LYS A 31 12.87 -2.10 17.47
N ILE A 32 13.39 -2.21 16.25
CA ILE A 32 13.60 -1.09 15.33
C ILE A 32 12.49 -1.15 14.27
N ASP A 33 11.82 -0.03 14.07
CA ASP A 33 10.88 0.17 12.96
C ASP A 33 11.48 1.09 11.90
N ILE A 34 11.27 0.73 10.64
CA ILE A 34 11.77 1.46 9.47
C ILE A 34 10.61 1.62 8.51
N ASN A 35 10.30 2.86 8.13
CA ASN A 35 9.23 3.20 7.20
C ASN A 35 9.72 4.22 6.18
N GLY A 36 9.90 3.78 4.94
CA GLY A 36 10.30 4.61 3.81
C GLY A 36 9.18 4.78 2.79
N THR A 37 9.07 5.97 2.21
CA THR A 37 8.24 6.23 1.01
C THR A 37 9.05 7.03 0.01
N LEU A 38 9.06 6.58 -1.24
CA LEU A 38 9.76 7.19 -2.36
C LEU A 38 8.79 7.38 -3.53
N ASN A 39 8.54 8.62 -3.91
CA ASN A 39 7.82 8.96 -5.13
C ASN A 39 8.87 9.17 -6.22
N LEU A 40 9.03 8.21 -7.13
CA LEU A 40 10.04 8.25 -8.19
C LEU A 40 9.66 9.22 -9.30
N THR A 41 8.38 9.24 -9.65
CA THR A 41 7.78 10.16 -10.62
C THR A 41 6.35 10.46 -10.15
N LYS A 42 5.61 11.34 -10.84
CA LYS A 42 4.19 11.64 -10.52
C LYS A 42 3.32 10.38 -10.38
N ASN A 43 3.64 9.32 -11.12
CA ASN A 43 2.79 8.13 -11.22
C ASN A 43 3.39 6.89 -10.56
N TRP A 44 4.57 6.98 -9.97
CA TRP A 44 5.24 5.84 -9.33
C TRP A 44 5.52 6.15 -7.86
N LYS A 45 5.00 5.29 -6.98
CA LYS A 45 5.21 5.39 -5.54
C LYS A 45 5.65 4.05 -4.98
N LEU A 46 6.78 4.07 -4.28
CA LEU A 46 7.34 2.93 -3.58
C LEU A 46 7.23 3.19 -2.08
N ARG A 47 6.81 2.17 -1.34
CA ARG A 47 6.83 2.16 0.12
C ARG A 47 7.57 0.93 0.60
N TYR A 48 8.38 1.11 1.63
CA TYR A 48 9.09 0.04 2.30
C TYR A 48 8.85 0.15 3.80
N THR A 49 8.38 -0.93 4.41
CA THR A 49 8.22 -1.04 5.86
C THR A 49 8.98 -2.25 6.33
N ALA A 50 9.78 -2.10 7.38
CA ALA A 50 10.51 -3.19 7.99
C ALA A 50 10.53 -3.08 9.50
N TYR A 51 10.56 -4.24 10.15
CA TYR A 51 10.73 -4.37 11.58
C TYR A 51 11.93 -5.28 11.84
N TYR A 52 12.86 -4.79 12.64
CA TYR A 52 14.10 -5.49 12.97
C TYR A 52 14.20 -5.71 14.47
N ASP A 53 14.52 -6.94 14.85
CA ASP A 53 14.83 -7.34 16.22
C ASP A 53 16.36 -7.33 16.38
N PRO A 54 16.93 -6.38 17.14
CA PRO A 54 18.37 -6.27 17.36
C PRO A 54 18.95 -7.43 18.17
N GLU A 55 18.17 -8.01 19.09
CA GLU A 55 18.61 -9.08 19.98
C GLU A 55 18.71 -10.40 19.21
N ALA A 56 17.68 -10.71 18.42
CA ALA A 56 17.69 -11.88 17.54
C ALA A 56 18.44 -11.65 16.21
N ARG A 57 18.94 -10.43 15.98
CA ARG A 57 19.66 -9.98 14.77
C ARG A 57 18.95 -10.33 13.47
N LYS A 58 17.62 -10.20 13.44
CA LYS A 58 16.81 -10.60 12.30
C LYS A 58 15.68 -9.63 12.02
N PHE A 59 15.32 -9.52 10.75
CA PHE A 59 14.06 -8.87 10.37
C PHE A 59 12.90 -9.77 10.77
N THR A 60 11.94 -9.21 11.49
CA THR A 60 10.71 -9.91 11.87
C THR A 60 9.67 -9.79 10.77
N ASN A 61 9.63 -8.64 10.08
CA ASN A 61 8.72 -8.39 8.98
C ASN A 61 9.31 -7.37 8.00
N GLN A 62 9.07 -7.56 6.71
CA GLN A 62 9.44 -6.66 5.62
C GLN A 62 8.29 -6.59 4.62
N VAL A 63 7.90 -5.40 4.22
CA VAL A 63 6.83 -5.17 3.24
C VAL A 63 7.31 -4.15 2.22
N TYR A 64 7.22 -4.53 0.96
CA TYR A 64 7.49 -3.70 -0.20
C TYR A 64 6.16 -3.45 -0.90
N THR A 65 5.81 -2.19 -1.11
CA THR A 65 4.63 -1.81 -1.88
C THR A 65 5.05 -0.92 -3.03
N ILE A 66 4.66 -1.31 -4.24
CA ILE A 66 4.89 -0.55 -5.46
C ILE A 66 3.53 -0.19 -6.04
N HIS A 67 3.30 1.09 -6.22
CA HIS A 67 2.07 1.61 -6.78
C HIS A 67 2.38 2.38 -8.07
N ARG A 68 1.58 2.11 -9.12
CA ARG A 68 1.67 2.77 -10.42
C ARG A 68 0.30 3.23 -10.89
N ASP A 69 0.17 4.54 -11.10
CA ASP A 69 -1.00 5.16 -11.73
C ASP A 69 -0.86 5.12 -13.26
N LEU A 70 -1.74 4.44 -13.99
CA LEU A 70 -1.74 4.32 -15.46
C LEU A 70 -2.87 5.13 -16.11
N HIS A 71 -3.28 6.26 -15.50
CA HIS A 71 -4.40 7.10 -15.92
C HIS A 71 -5.79 6.49 -15.63
N CYS A 72 -6.32 5.63 -16.50
CA CYS A 72 -7.61 4.96 -16.24
C CYS A 72 -7.46 3.71 -15.38
N TRP A 73 -6.23 3.25 -15.17
CA TRP A 73 -5.92 2.04 -14.43
C TRP A 73 -4.97 2.37 -13.28
N GLU A 74 -4.98 1.54 -12.25
CA GLU A 74 -3.92 1.52 -11.26
C GLU A 74 -3.46 0.10 -11.02
N ALA A 75 -2.17 -0.04 -10.76
CA ALA A 75 -1.54 -1.30 -10.40
C ALA A 75 -0.89 -1.15 -9.03
N GLU A 76 -1.05 -2.17 -8.20
CA GLU A 76 -0.43 -2.28 -6.90
C GLU A 76 0.20 -3.67 -6.75
N PHE A 77 1.48 -3.67 -6.40
CA PHE A 77 2.23 -4.86 -6.05
C PHE A 77 2.67 -4.75 -4.59
N ILE A 78 2.36 -5.76 -3.79
CA ILE A 78 2.77 -5.88 -2.40
C ILE A 78 3.53 -7.19 -2.26
N HIS A 79 4.78 -7.13 -1.81
CA HIS A 79 5.55 -8.30 -1.41
C HIS A 79 5.81 -8.20 0.09
N SER A 80 5.42 -9.22 0.83
CA SER A 80 5.61 -9.30 2.28
C SER A 80 6.46 -10.51 2.65
N ARG A 81 7.33 -10.32 3.64
CA ARG A 81 8.10 -11.38 4.28
C ARG A 81 7.89 -11.29 5.77
N PHE A 82 7.47 -12.40 6.37
CA PHE A 82 7.29 -12.52 7.81
C PHE A 82 8.10 -13.71 8.30
N ALA A 83 9.11 -13.44 9.12
CA ALA A 83 10.10 -14.44 9.51
C ALA A 83 10.67 -15.21 8.28
N SER A 84 10.32 -16.49 8.13
CA SER A 84 10.77 -17.36 7.03
C SER A 84 9.78 -17.45 5.87
N ASP A 85 8.54 -17.04 6.09
CA ASP A 85 7.49 -17.09 5.09
C ASP A 85 7.47 -15.82 4.25
N TRP A 86 7.02 -15.95 3.02
CA TRP A 86 6.87 -14.84 2.11
C TRP A 86 5.63 -15.03 1.25
N GLY A 87 5.08 -13.92 0.81
CA GLY A 87 3.95 -13.89 -0.10
C GLY A 87 3.98 -12.62 -0.94
N PHE A 88 3.18 -12.62 -1.99
CA PHE A 88 2.94 -11.43 -2.77
C PHE A 88 1.47 -11.31 -3.12
N TYR A 89 1.04 -10.08 -3.31
CA TYR A 89 -0.28 -9.70 -3.77
C TYR A 89 -0.11 -8.72 -4.91
N PHE A 90 -0.76 -9.01 -6.03
CA PHE A 90 -0.77 -8.13 -7.18
C PHE A 90 -2.21 -7.84 -7.55
N ARG A 91 -2.50 -6.55 -7.73
CA ARG A 91 -3.82 -6.07 -8.10
C ARG A 91 -3.71 -5.04 -9.20
N ILE A 92 -4.57 -5.18 -10.20
CA ILE A 92 -4.84 -4.16 -11.19
C ILE A 92 -6.33 -3.82 -11.09
N ARG A 93 -6.68 -2.53 -11.07
CA ARG A 93 -8.08 -2.08 -11.15
C ARG A 93 -8.24 -0.90 -12.09
N ILE A 94 -9.44 -0.78 -12.64
CA ILE A 94 -9.86 0.37 -13.44
C ILE A 94 -10.35 1.46 -12.46
N LYS A 95 -9.82 2.67 -12.59
CA LYS A 95 -10.19 3.86 -11.80
C LYS A 95 -11.38 4.59 -12.42
N ASP A 96 -11.34 4.77 -13.75
CA ASP A 96 -12.39 5.44 -14.52
C ASP A 96 -12.83 4.54 -15.68
N LEU A 97 -14.12 4.21 -15.71
CA LEU A 97 -14.82 3.64 -16.87
C LEU A 97 -15.69 4.75 -17.48
N PRO A 98 -15.16 5.58 -18.40
CA PRO A 98 -15.97 6.59 -19.08
C PRO A 98 -17.09 6.00 -19.96
N ASP A 99 -17.03 4.68 -20.26
CA ASP A 99 -17.96 3.99 -21.18
C ASP A 99 -19.26 3.47 -20.53
N ILE A 100 -19.50 3.65 -19.22
CA ILE A 100 -20.82 3.35 -18.62
C ILE A 100 -21.68 4.63 -18.59
N PHE A 101 -21.86 5.25 -19.75
CA PHE A 101 -23.04 6.08 -20.03
C PHE A 101 -23.92 5.31 -21.02
N HIS A 102 -24.75 4.42 -20.50
CA HIS A 102 -25.91 3.92 -21.23
C HIS A 102 -27.17 4.63 -20.72
N GLU A 103 -27.46 5.81 -21.28
CA GLU A 103 -28.84 6.30 -21.27
C GLU A 103 -29.66 5.39 -22.18
N VAL A 104 -30.45 4.49 -21.60
CA VAL A 104 -31.56 3.88 -22.33
C VAL A 104 -32.70 4.90 -22.33
N GLY A 105 -32.67 5.79 -23.32
CA GLY A 105 -33.72 6.75 -23.60
C GLY A 105 -34.31 6.53 -24.99
N ARG A 106 -35.57 6.05 -25.06
CA ARG A 106 -36.47 6.46 -26.13
C ARG A 106 -37.73 7.03 -25.49
N ARG A 107 -37.70 8.34 -25.21
CA ARG A 107 -38.94 9.12 -25.14
C ARG A 107 -39.65 8.94 -26.48
N GLY A 108 -40.71 8.16 -26.47
CA GLY A 108 -41.57 7.86 -27.61
C GLY A 108 -43.00 7.66 -27.14
N LEU A 109 -43.56 8.65 -26.44
CA LEU A 109 -45.00 8.83 -26.24
C LEU A 109 -45.36 10.27 -26.65
N SER A 110 -45.15 10.56 -27.93
CA SER A 110 -45.88 11.60 -28.63
C SER A 110 -46.66 10.89 -29.72
N GLY A 111 -47.97 10.79 -29.55
CA GLY A 111 -48.85 10.19 -30.56
C GLY A 111 -50.04 9.44 -29.97
N MET A 112 -51.01 10.15 -29.39
CA MET A 112 -52.42 9.78 -29.49
C MET A 112 -53.28 11.04 -29.33
N ARG A 113 -53.54 11.68 -30.47
CA ARG A 113 -54.62 12.64 -30.67
C ARG A 113 -55.43 12.14 -31.88
N GLY A 114 -56.73 11.89 -31.67
CA GLY A 114 -57.68 11.29 -32.61
C GLY A 114 -58.17 9.95 -32.06
N PHE A 115 -59.40 9.76 -31.60
CA PHE A 115 -60.70 10.35 -31.96
C PHE A 115 -61.46 10.94 -30.77
#